data_AF-A0A351WIX7-F1
#
_entry.id   AF-A0A351WIX7-F1
#
_cell.length_a   1.000
_cell.length_b   1.000
_cell.length_c   1.000
_cell.angle_alpha   90.00
_cell.angle_beta   90.00
_cell.angle_gamma   90.00
#
_symmetry.space_group_name_H-M   'P 1'
#
loop_
_entity.id
_entity.type
_entity.pdbx_description
1 polymer ?
#
loop_
_entity_poly.entity_id
_entity_poly.type
_entity_poly.pdbx_seq_one_letter_code
_entity_poly.pdbx_strand_id
1 'polypeptide(L)'
;MNRNQSTSPAAPQRVNEAAGLARALGVLLNIAQTYQTSHAVFQRALDERLPVFEIALKGLRDMTLYFSGGQIRYGALPLEPGLRMFQDMAQRLEKAGIQGLTFLPAVTAGELKTFFELLTQNADGIAQHGLQVLLEREGVRNIRDCKTRLGVVSDAKDKPADATRKPAKSFVAPGAATWEIEMDEEAGETPAAEATDDPHTHAFHGYVHQALSSLTMDQAAVAGVANSISAKFKEILTEQVETVRQEGERKARRLNTIKDMVLRELEAHQLAALVCDSRLNVMAANRLGRDLIGAVDKLEKGSALEQFIASGLERQVIELDGAPRVAHMILSVEPVSNDNVLLISIE
;
A
#
# COMPACT_ATOMS: atom_id res chain seq x y z
N MET A 1 -22.56 27.48 41.63
CA MET A 1 -21.21 26.90 41.38
C MET A 1 -21.23 26.26 40.00
N ASN A 2 -20.78 27.01 38.99
CA ASN A 2 -20.68 26.54 37.61
C ASN A 2 -19.45 25.63 37.48
N ARG A 3 -19.66 24.34 37.16
CA ARG A 3 -18.59 23.48 36.65
C ARG A 3 -18.39 23.83 35.19
N ASN A 4 -17.27 24.51 34.92
CA ASN A 4 -16.76 24.74 33.59
C ASN A 4 -16.70 23.41 32.83
N GLN A 5 -17.50 23.33 31.77
CA GLN A 5 -17.30 22.40 30.68
C GLN A 5 -15.99 22.78 30.01
N SER A 6 -14.91 22.05 30.33
CA SER A 6 -13.71 22.04 29.51
C SER A 6 -14.07 21.34 28.20
N THR A 7 -14.39 22.13 27.17
CA THR A 7 -14.48 21.70 25.77
C THR A 7 -13.18 20.99 25.40
N SER A 8 -13.25 19.68 25.22
CA SER A 8 -12.11 18.80 25.02
C SER A 8 -11.50 18.99 23.62
N PRO A 9 -10.23 19.42 23.51
CA PRO A 9 -9.48 19.40 22.25
C PRO A 9 -9.00 17.99 21.84
N ALA A 10 -9.43 16.92 22.54
CA ALA A 10 -8.85 15.58 22.43
C ALA A 10 -9.36 14.74 21.24
N ALA A 11 -10.54 15.03 20.66
CA ALA A 11 -11.11 14.15 19.63
C ALA A 11 -10.25 14.05 18.33
N PRO A 12 -9.73 15.15 17.76
CA PRO A 12 -8.90 15.08 16.55
C PRO A 12 -7.55 14.40 16.80
N GLN A 13 -6.94 14.67 17.96
CA GLN A 13 -5.67 14.06 18.34
C GLN A 13 -5.81 12.54 18.45
N ARG A 14 -6.90 12.03 19.06
CA ARG A 14 -7.14 10.59 19.18
C ARG A 14 -7.36 9.91 17.83
N VAL A 15 -8.04 10.58 16.89
CA VAL A 15 -8.18 10.06 15.52
C VAL A 15 -6.82 9.97 14.83
N ASN A 16 -5.96 10.97 15.00
CA ASN A 16 -4.60 10.95 14.44
C ASN A 16 -3.73 9.85 15.06
N GLU A 17 -3.85 9.61 16.36
CA GLU A 17 -3.17 8.50 17.06
C GLU A 17 -3.67 7.14 16.57
N ALA A 18 -4.99 6.97 16.39
CA ALA A 18 -5.56 5.75 15.82
C ALA A 18 -5.14 5.52 14.37
N ALA A 19 -5.08 6.58 13.55
CA ALA A 19 -4.53 6.51 12.20
C ALA A 19 -3.03 6.15 12.22
N GLY A 20 -2.25 6.72 13.15
CA GLY A 20 -0.85 6.36 13.37
C GLY A 20 -0.66 4.88 13.70
N LEU A 21 -1.47 4.35 14.62
CA LEU A 21 -1.46 2.92 14.97
C LEU A 21 -1.87 2.05 13.77
N ALA A 22 -2.91 2.42 13.02
CA ALA A 22 -3.34 1.71 11.83
C ALA A 22 -2.26 1.71 10.73
N ARG A 23 -1.55 2.82 10.51
CA ARG A 23 -0.38 2.87 9.60
C ARG A 23 0.74 1.94 10.07
N ALA A 24 1.07 1.97 11.36
CA ALA A 24 2.09 1.09 11.92
C ALA A 24 1.72 -0.39 11.75
N LEU A 25 0.45 -0.74 11.99
CA LEU A 25 -0.10 -2.08 11.75
C LEU A 25 0.03 -2.48 10.28
N GLY A 26 -0.33 -1.61 9.34
CA GLY A 26 -0.24 -1.86 7.90
C GLY A 26 1.19 -2.09 7.42
N VAL A 27 2.13 -1.24 7.86
CA VAL A 27 3.56 -1.39 7.54
C VAL A 27 4.08 -2.74 8.05
N LEU A 28 3.79 -3.10 9.30
CA LEU A 28 4.25 -4.37 9.88
C LEU A 28 3.61 -5.57 9.19
N LEU A 29 2.31 -5.49 8.83
CA LEU A 29 1.63 -6.55 8.10
C LEU A 29 2.26 -6.78 6.72
N ASN A 30 2.55 -5.70 6.00
CA ASN A 30 3.20 -5.77 4.69
C ASN A 30 4.60 -6.40 4.80
N ILE A 31 5.41 -5.96 5.77
CA ILE A 31 6.75 -6.52 5.98
C ILE A 31 6.68 -7.99 6.39
N ALA A 32 5.71 -8.38 7.23
CA ALA A 32 5.52 -9.78 7.64
C ALA A 32 5.10 -10.69 6.48
N GLN A 33 4.56 -10.14 5.38
CA GLN A 33 4.27 -10.93 4.18
C GLN A 33 5.51 -11.22 3.36
N THR A 34 6.43 -10.26 3.26
CA THR A 34 7.65 -10.39 2.48
C THR A 34 8.73 -11.15 3.23
N TYR A 35 8.85 -10.88 4.54
CA TYR A 35 9.90 -11.43 5.38
C TYR A 35 9.28 -12.27 6.50
N GLN A 36 9.95 -13.37 6.86
CA GLN A 36 9.62 -14.09 8.08
C GLN A 36 9.74 -13.14 9.29
N THR A 37 8.89 -13.31 10.28
CA THR A 37 8.90 -12.50 11.51
C THR A 37 10.19 -12.66 12.32
N SER A 38 10.97 -13.72 12.09
CA SER A 38 12.32 -13.91 12.65
C SER A 38 13.41 -13.09 11.91
N HIS A 39 13.11 -12.55 10.73
CA HIS A 39 14.05 -11.82 9.89
C HIS A 39 14.41 -10.46 10.47
N ALA A 40 15.67 -10.03 10.30
CA ALA A 40 16.19 -8.79 10.86
C ALA A 40 15.43 -7.53 10.38
N VAL A 41 14.95 -7.53 9.14
CA VAL A 41 14.13 -6.42 8.59
C VAL A 41 12.81 -6.27 9.35
N PHE A 42 12.13 -7.38 9.64
CA PHE A 42 10.89 -7.34 10.41
C PHE A 42 11.15 -6.92 11.86
N GLN A 43 12.18 -7.47 12.51
CA GLN A 43 12.54 -7.10 13.89
C GLN A 43 12.86 -5.60 14.00
N ARG A 44 13.65 -5.06 13.07
CA ARG A 44 13.96 -3.63 13.03
C ARG A 44 12.72 -2.77 12.81
N ALA A 45 11.85 -3.15 11.87
CA ALA A 45 10.61 -2.42 11.63
C ALA A 45 9.68 -2.47 12.86
N LEU A 46 9.63 -3.60 13.55
CA LEU A 46 8.87 -3.77 14.79
C LEU A 46 9.39 -2.83 15.89
N ASP A 47 10.71 -2.80 16.11
CA ASP A 47 11.34 -1.92 17.10
C ASP A 47 11.11 -0.43 16.78
N GLU A 48 11.18 -0.05 15.50
CA GLU A 48 10.92 1.32 15.04
C GLU A 48 9.45 1.74 15.20
N ARG A 49 8.51 0.79 15.12
CA ARG A 49 7.06 1.07 15.17
C ARG A 49 6.45 0.88 16.55
N LEU A 50 7.08 0.12 17.45
CA LEU A 50 6.59 -0.08 18.82
C LEU A 50 6.27 1.25 19.55
N PRO A 51 7.11 2.31 19.48
CA PRO A 51 6.79 3.59 20.12
C PRO A 51 5.49 4.22 19.63
N VAL A 52 5.06 3.95 18.39
CA VAL A 52 3.79 4.45 17.85
C VAL A 52 2.61 3.81 18.57
N PHE A 53 2.68 2.50 18.86
CA PHE A 53 1.68 1.80 19.66
C PHE A 53 1.63 2.37 21.08
N GLU A 54 2.79 2.57 21.71
CA GLU A 54 2.88 3.12 23.07
C GLU A 54 2.27 4.53 23.16
N ILE A 55 2.57 5.39 22.19
CA ILE A 55 2.02 6.75 22.12
C ILE A 55 0.50 6.71 21.91
N ALA A 56 0.03 5.92 20.94
CA ALA A 56 -1.40 5.84 20.64
C ALA A 56 -2.23 5.27 21.79
N LEU A 57 -1.67 4.34 22.57
CA LEU A 57 -2.33 3.72 23.72
C LEU A 57 -2.17 4.53 25.02
N LYS A 58 -1.37 5.60 25.00
CA LYS A 58 -1.06 6.38 26.20
C LYS A 58 -2.31 7.05 26.78
N GLY A 59 -2.61 6.70 28.03
CA GLY A 59 -3.75 7.23 28.78
C GLY A 59 -5.11 6.70 28.30
N LEU A 60 -5.13 5.64 27.50
CA LEU A 60 -6.35 4.92 27.12
C LEU A 60 -6.48 3.62 27.93
N ARG A 61 -7.70 3.10 28.04
CA ARG A 61 -7.95 1.74 28.55
C ARG A 61 -7.65 0.70 27.48
N ASP A 62 -8.02 1.02 26.25
CA ASP A 62 -7.83 0.23 25.04
C ASP A 62 -7.99 1.15 23.80
N MET A 63 -7.57 0.65 22.65
CA MET A 63 -7.86 1.22 21.34
C MET A 63 -8.37 0.11 20.43
N THR A 64 -9.60 0.27 19.93
CA THR A 64 -10.21 -0.68 18.99
C THR A 64 -10.27 -0.11 17.59
N LEU A 65 -9.72 -0.86 16.64
CA LEU A 65 -9.89 -0.64 15.20
C LEU A 65 -10.90 -1.64 14.66
N TYR A 66 -11.85 -1.18 13.86
CA TYR A 66 -12.84 -2.02 13.19
C TYR A 66 -12.53 -2.11 11.70
N PHE A 67 -12.74 -3.29 11.12
CA PHE A 67 -12.55 -3.56 9.70
C PHE A 67 -13.91 -3.91 9.11
N SER A 68 -14.45 -3.02 8.27
CA SER A 68 -15.74 -3.22 7.65
C SER A 68 -15.80 -2.60 6.27
N GLY A 69 -16.17 -3.40 5.26
CA GLY A 69 -16.39 -2.94 3.90
C GLY A 69 -15.13 -2.33 3.29
N GLY A 70 -13.98 -2.94 3.54
CA GLY A 70 -12.69 -2.42 3.08
C GLY A 70 -12.29 -1.09 3.72
N GLN A 71 -12.83 -0.75 4.90
CA GLN A 71 -12.43 0.45 5.64
C GLN A 71 -11.97 0.11 7.04
N ILE A 72 -10.96 0.84 7.50
CA ILE A 72 -10.54 0.85 8.90
C ILE A 72 -11.27 1.97 9.61
N ARG A 73 -11.87 1.67 10.76
CA ARG A 73 -12.66 2.63 11.53
C ARG A 73 -12.18 2.68 12.98
N TYR A 74 -12.13 3.89 13.53
CA TYR A 74 -12.01 4.11 14.96
C TYR A 74 -13.36 4.60 15.49
N GLY A 75 -14.08 3.72 16.20
CA GLY A 75 -15.50 3.93 16.49
C GLY A 75 -16.30 4.03 15.18
N ALA A 76 -17.07 5.10 15.02
CA ALA A 76 -17.86 5.35 13.81
C ALA A 76 -17.07 6.04 12.68
N LEU A 77 -15.85 6.50 12.96
CA LEU A 77 -15.08 7.34 12.04
C LEU A 77 -14.18 6.49 11.14
N PRO A 78 -14.29 6.61 9.80
CA PRO A 78 -13.31 6.00 8.90
C PRO A 78 -11.96 6.69 9.05
N LEU A 79 -10.91 5.89 9.19
CA LEU A 79 -9.53 6.35 9.18
C LEU A 79 -9.03 6.35 7.74
N GLU A 80 -8.57 7.51 7.27
CA GLU A 80 -7.89 7.66 5.98
C GLU A 80 -8.54 6.90 4.80
N PRO A 81 -9.84 7.11 4.52
CA PRO A 81 -10.61 6.28 3.58
C PRO A 81 -10.08 6.28 2.15
N GLY A 82 -9.25 7.25 1.77
CA GLY A 82 -8.61 7.32 0.45
C GLY A 82 -7.28 6.58 0.33
N LEU A 83 -6.74 6.00 1.42
CA LEU A 83 -5.47 5.27 1.37
C LEU A 83 -5.69 3.80 1.02
N ARG A 84 -5.16 3.37 -0.13
CA ARG A 84 -5.23 1.99 -0.62
C ARG A 84 -4.69 0.98 0.38
N MET A 85 -3.56 1.28 1.04
CA MET A 85 -2.99 0.43 2.10
C MET A 85 -4.00 0.12 3.22
N PHE A 86 -4.84 1.09 3.61
CA PHE A 86 -5.86 0.89 4.65
C PHE A 86 -6.99 0.00 4.15
N GLN A 87 -7.39 0.19 2.89
CA GLN A 87 -8.42 -0.62 2.26
C GLN A 87 -7.98 -2.08 2.11
N ASP A 88 -6.77 -2.30 1.60
CA ASP A 88 -6.20 -3.63 1.43
C ASP A 88 -6.03 -4.35 2.77
N MET A 89 -5.52 -3.64 3.78
CA MET A 89 -5.42 -4.21 5.13
C MET A 89 -6.79 -4.57 5.71
N ALA A 90 -7.79 -3.69 5.58
CA ALA A 90 -9.15 -3.95 6.05
C ALA A 90 -9.76 -5.17 5.34
N GLN A 91 -9.70 -5.21 4.01
CA GLN A 91 -10.22 -6.34 3.24
C GLN A 91 -9.52 -7.65 3.58
N ARG A 92 -8.20 -7.62 3.85
CA ARG A 92 -7.43 -8.81 4.19
C ARG A 92 -7.81 -9.36 5.56
N LEU A 93 -7.92 -8.49 6.56
CA LEU A 93 -8.38 -8.88 7.89
C LEU A 93 -9.83 -9.38 7.84
N GLU A 94 -10.70 -8.74 7.06
CA GLU A 94 -12.07 -9.22 6.83
C GLU A 94 -12.11 -10.60 6.18
N LYS A 95 -11.28 -10.85 5.16
CA LYS A 95 -11.14 -12.17 4.51
C LYS A 95 -10.65 -13.25 5.48
N ALA A 96 -9.80 -12.87 6.44
CA ALA A 96 -9.38 -13.73 7.54
C ALA A 96 -10.45 -13.90 8.64
N GLY A 97 -11.63 -13.27 8.50
CA GLY A 97 -12.72 -13.33 9.48
C GLY A 97 -12.54 -12.39 10.68
N ILE A 98 -11.57 -11.48 10.63
CA ILE A 98 -11.26 -10.52 11.69
C ILE A 98 -12.04 -9.24 11.42
N GLN A 99 -12.99 -8.92 12.30
CA GLN A 99 -13.87 -7.74 12.15
C GLN A 99 -13.38 -6.53 12.96
N GLY A 100 -12.47 -6.75 13.89
CA GLY A 100 -11.85 -5.69 14.66
C GLY A 100 -10.73 -6.21 15.54
N LEU A 101 -9.82 -5.32 15.89
CA LEU A 101 -8.70 -5.59 16.77
C LEU A 101 -8.67 -4.55 17.88
N THR A 102 -8.57 -5.04 19.12
CA THR A 102 -8.41 -4.19 20.30
C THR A 102 -7.01 -4.35 20.86
N PHE A 103 -6.32 -3.23 20.99
CA PHE A 103 -4.98 -3.14 21.58
C PHE A 103 -5.09 -2.55 22.98
N LEU A 104 -4.49 -3.22 23.95
CA LEU A 104 -4.43 -2.79 25.34
C LEU A 104 -3.09 -2.09 25.63
N PRO A 105 -3.07 -1.15 26.59
CA PRO A 105 -1.83 -0.59 27.11
C PRO A 105 -0.86 -1.69 27.52
N ALA A 106 0.44 -1.46 27.32
CA ALA A 106 1.52 -2.41 27.54
C ALA A 106 1.61 -3.58 26.55
N VAL A 107 1.04 -3.44 25.34
CA VAL A 107 1.39 -4.32 24.23
C VAL A 107 2.90 -4.35 24.02
N THR A 108 3.48 -5.55 23.96
CA THR A 108 4.94 -5.72 23.81
C THR A 108 5.33 -6.05 22.38
N ALA A 109 6.61 -5.85 22.03
CA ALA A 109 7.17 -6.31 20.76
C ALA A 109 6.98 -7.83 20.57
N GLY A 110 7.17 -8.62 21.64
CA GLY A 110 6.95 -10.07 21.60
C GLY A 110 5.50 -10.43 21.22
N GLU A 111 4.52 -9.78 21.84
CA GLU A 111 3.11 -10.00 21.51
C GLU A 111 2.75 -9.57 20.08
N LEU A 112 3.28 -8.43 19.61
CA LEU A 112 3.08 -7.99 18.23
C LEU A 112 3.69 -8.98 17.24
N LYS A 113 4.93 -9.43 17.49
CA LYS A 113 5.60 -10.44 16.66
C LYS A 113 4.75 -11.71 16.55
N THR A 114 4.31 -12.27 17.68
CA THR A 114 3.47 -13.47 17.72
C THR A 114 2.13 -13.23 17.01
N PHE A 115 1.53 -12.07 17.17
CA PHE A 115 0.31 -11.70 16.44
C PHE A 115 0.53 -11.71 14.91
N PHE A 116 1.61 -11.12 14.40
CA PHE A 116 1.92 -11.14 12.96
C PHE A 116 2.31 -12.53 12.45
N GLU A 117 2.95 -13.36 13.27
CA GLU A 117 3.20 -14.78 12.98
C GLU A 117 1.89 -15.54 12.77
N LEU A 118 0.93 -15.36 13.68
CA LEU A 118 -0.38 -15.98 13.58
C LEU A 118 -1.14 -15.53 12.32
N LEU A 119 -1.09 -14.23 11.99
CA LEU A 119 -1.74 -13.70 10.80
C LEU A 119 -1.15 -14.24 9.48
N THR A 120 0.17 -14.41 9.42
CA THR A 120 0.84 -14.79 8.16
C THR A 120 0.95 -16.29 7.97
N GLN A 121 1.12 -17.07 9.05
CA GLN A 121 1.38 -18.51 8.98
C GLN A 121 0.15 -19.38 9.27
N ASN A 122 -0.87 -18.82 9.95
CA ASN A 122 -2.03 -19.60 10.43
C ASN A 122 -3.37 -19.10 9.89
N ALA A 123 -3.41 -18.63 8.64
CA ALA A 123 -4.66 -18.16 8.01
C ALA A 123 -5.79 -19.20 8.08
N ASP A 124 -5.49 -20.47 7.80
CA ASP A 124 -6.46 -21.58 7.92
C ASP A 124 -6.87 -21.82 9.36
N GLY A 125 -5.94 -21.69 10.31
CA GLY A 125 -6.22 -21.82 11.74
C GLY A 125 -7.13 -20.71 12.26
N ILE A 126 -6.95 -19.47 11.78
CA ILE A 126 -7.81 -18.34 12.13
C ILE A 126 -9.23 -18.60 11.60
N ALA A 127 -9.37 -19.08 10.37
CA ALA A 127 -10.68 -19.41 9.80
C ALA A 127 -11.40 -20.53 10.57
N GLN A 128 -10.66 -21.50 11.12
CA GLN A 128 -11.23 -22.65 11.83
C GLN A 128 -11.51 -22.41 13.31
N HIS A 129 -10.62 -21.70 14.01
CA HIS A 129 -10.66 -21.56 15.48
C HIS A 129 -10.94 -20.13 15.95
N GLY A 130 -10.78 -19.16 15.06
CA GLY A 130 -10.84 -17.73 15.39
C GLY A 130 -9.51 -17.22 15.95
N LEU A 131 -9.21 -15.96 15.65
CA LEU A 131 -7.97 -15.30 16.05
C LEU A 131 -7.80 -15.27 17.58
N GLN A 132 -8.87 -15.00 18.34
CA GLN A 132 -8.81 -14.91 19.81
C GLN A 132 -8.25 -16.18 20.46
N VAL A 133 -8.69 -17.36 20.00
CA VAL A 133 -8.28 -18.65 20.57
C VAL A 133 -6.79 -18.90 20.32
N LEU A 134 -6.30 -18.51 19.14
CA LEU A 134 -4.89 -18.65 18.79
C LEU A 134 -4.02 -17.68 19.59
N LEU A 135 -4.46 -16.43 19.78
CA LEU A 135 -3.75 -15.46 20.61
C LEU A 135 -3.63 -15.93 22.06
N GLU A 136 -4.71 -16.46 22.64
CA GLU A 136 -4.70 -16.99 24.00
C GLU A 136 -3.78 -18.20 24.15
N ARG A 137 -3.76 -19.08 23.15
CA ARG A 137 -2.87 -20.25 23.14
C ARG A 137 -1.39 -19.87 23.13
N GLU A 138 -1.03 -18.83 22.37
CA GLU A 138 0.34 -18.31 22.31
C GLU A 138 0.66 -17.30 23.43
N GLY A 139 -0.26 -17.12 24.38
CA GLY A 139 -0.05 -16.27 25.55
C GLY A 139 -0.10 -14.77 25.27
N VAL A 140 -0.64 -14.34 24.13
CA VAL A 140 -0.86 -12.92 23.78
C VAL A 140 -2.08 -12.40 24.55
N ARG A 141 -1.88 -11.39 25.40
CA ARG A 141 -2.91 -10.88 26.32
C ARG A 141 -3.39 -9.48 25.97
N ASN A 142 -2.52 -8.68 25.36
CA ASN A 142 -2.75 -7.27 25.09
C ASN A 142 -3.30 -6.97 23.68
N ILE A 143 -3.57 -8.02 22.89
CA ILE A 143 -4.21 -7.92 21.57
C ILE A 143 -5.43 -8.84 21.61
N ARG A 144 -6.61 -8.33 21.19
CA ARG A 144 -7.87 -9.08 21.22
C ARG A 144 -8.65 -8.93 19.93
N ASP A 145 -9.26 -10.02 19.48
CA ASP A 145 -10.22 -10.02 18.37
C ASP A 145 -11.57 -9.45 18.84
N CYS A 146 -12.14 -8.54 18.05
CA CYS A 146 -13.44 -7.94 18.29
C CYS A 146 -14.43 -8.33 17.19
N LYS A 147 -15.43 -9.14 17.53
CA LYS A 147 -16.44 -9.64 16.59
C LYS A 147 -17.67 -8.73 16.42
N THR A 148 -17.69 -7.57 17.06
CA THR A 148 -18.87 -6.69 17.05
C THR A 148 -18.68 -5.62 15.98
N ARG A 149 -19.41 -5.73 14.86
CA ARG A 149 -19.49 -4.64 13.87
C ARG A 149 -20.17 -3.42 14.50
N LEU A 150 -19.51 -2.27 14.43
CA LEU A 150 -20.09 -0.99 14.86
C LEU A 150 -21.26 -0.65 13.92
N GLY A 151 -22.49 -0.86 14.39
CA GLY A 151 -23.70 -0.68 13.59
C GLY A 151 -24.88 -1.59 13.90
N VAL A 152 -24.78 -2.52 14.86
CA VAL A 152 -25.95 -3.24 15.39
C VAL A 152 -26.00 -3.09 16.89
N VAL A 153 -26.71 -2.08 17.37
CA VAL A 153 -27.36 -2.14 18.67
C VAL A 153 -28.44 -3.21 18.52
N SER A 154 -28.08 -4.47 18.80
CA SER A 154 -29.08 -5.50 19.03
C SER A 154 -29.70 -5.17 20.37
N ASP A 155 -30.88 -4.55 20.34
CA ASP A 155 -31.83 -4.67 21.42
C ASP A 155 -31.99 -6.15 21.73
N ALA A 156 -31.73 -6.49 22.98
CA ALA A 156 -31.93 -7.83 23.49
C ALA A 156 -33.41 -8.22 23.32
N LYS A 157 -33.69 -9.21 22.48
CA LYS A 157 -34.68 -10.25 22.78
C LYS A 157 -34.63 -11.44 21.81
N ASP A 158 -34.68 -12.61 22.44
CA ASP A 158 -35.23 -13.88 21.97
C ASP A 158 -34.43 -14.72 20.96
N LYS A 159 -33.76 -15.73 21.54
CA LYS A 159 -33.61 -17.09 20.99
C LYS A 159 -35.01 -17.70 20.74
N PRO A 160 -35.21 -18.69 19.81
CA PRO A 160 -34.44 -19.95 19.85
C PRO A 160 -34.21 -20.74 18.53
N ALA A 161 -33.36 -21.76 18.68
CA ALA A 161 -33.34 -23.11 18.06
C ALA A 161 -33.06 -23.33 16.55
N ASP A 162 -31.85 -23.86 16.30
CA ASP A 162 -31.52 -25.16 15.66
C ASP A 162 -32.21 -25.59 14.35
N ALA A 163 -31.41 -25.74 13.28
CA ALA A 163 -31.61 -26.78 12.25
C ALA A 163 -30.36 -26.93 11.34
N THR A 164 -29.78 -28.11 11.40
CA THR A 164 -28.83 -28.76 10.48
C THR A 164 -29.05 -28.54 8.96
N ARG A 165 -27.98 -28.29 8.18
CA ARG A 165 -27.78 -28.91 6.85
C ARG A 165 -26.31 -28.89 6.37
N LYS A 166 -26.01 -29.92 5.58
CA LYS A 166 -24.73 -30.57 5.21
C LYS A 166 -23.81 -29.82 4.22
N PRO A 167 -22.55 -30.28 4.04
CA PRO A 167 -21.48 -29.52 3.38
C PRO A 167 -21.45 -29.74 1.86
N ALA A 168 -21.03 -28.72 1.11
CA ALA A 168 -20.64 -28.84 -0.28
C ALA A 168 -19.10 -28.79 -0.40
N LYS A 169 -18.52 -29.86 -0.93
CA LYS A 169 -17.16 -29.89 -1.47
C LYS A 169 -17.21 -29.53 -2.96
N SER A 170 -16.39 -28.59 -3.40
CA SER A 170 -15.39 -28.79 -4.47
C SER A 170 -14.66 -27.48 -4.83
N PHE A 171 -13.38 -27.42 -4.44
CA PHE A 171 -12.20 -27.06 -5.24
C PHE A 171 -12.28 -25.94 -6.29
N VAL A 172 -11.49 -24.87 -6.09
CA VAL A 172 -10.40 -24.44 -7.00
C VAL A 172 -9.33 -23.75 -6.12
N ALA A 173 -8.08 -24.18 -6.24
CA ALA A 173 -6.94 -23.58 -5.54
C ALA A 173 -6.58 -22.21 -6.14
N PRO A 174 -6.31 -21.16 -5.35
CA PRO A 174 -5.56 -20.02 -5.85
C PRO A 174 -4.06 -20.29 -5.65
N GLY A 175 -3.32 -20.30 -6.76
CA GLY A 175 -1.87 -20.32 -6.74
C GLY A 175 -1.31 -19.16 -5.93
N ALA A 176 -0.16 -19.39 -5.31
CA ALA A 176 0.60 -18.40 -4.58
C ALA A 176 0.88 -17.19 -5.48
N ALA A 177 0.13 -16.12 -5.24
CA ALA A 177 0.29 -14.86 -5.94
C ALA A 177 1.39 -14.08 -5.22
N THR A 178 2.61 -14.20 -5.74
CA THR A 178 3.75 -13.32 -5.44
C THR A 178 3.37 -11.89 -5.82
N TRP A 179 3.47 -10.94 -4.90
CA TRP A 179 3.26 -9.53 -5.22
C TRP A 179 4.23 -8.60 -4.51
N GLU A 180 4.56 -7.58 -5.29
CA GLU A 180 5.63 -6.61 -5.19
C GLU A 180 5.43 -5.60 -4.05
N ILE A 181 6.53 -5.02 -3.62
CA ILE A 181 6.58 -3.91 -2.67
C ILE A 181 6.29 -2.63 -3.48
N GLU A 182 5.05 -2.12 -3.43
CA GLU A 182 4.72 -0.78 -3.97
C GLU A 182 5.36 0.31 -3.09
N MET A 183 6.31 1.07 -3.64
CA MET A 183 6.70 2.38 -3.12
C MET A 183 5.72 3.42 -3.66
N ASP A 184 4.95 4.07 -2.77
CA ASP A 184 4.09 5.25 -2.99
C ASP A 184 3.76 5.58 -4.47
N GLU A 185 2.82 4.83 -5.06
CA GLU A 185 2.17 5.20 -6.31
C GLU A 185 0.88 5.98 -6.03
N GLU A 186 0.94 7.30 -6.27
CA GLU A 186 -0.25 8.05 -6.65
C GLU A 186 -0.79 7.44 -7.95
N ALA A 187 -1.97 6.84 -7.86
CA ALA A 187 -2.89 6.39 -8.91
C ALA A 187 -2.37 6.44 -10.36
N GLY A 188 -2.05 5.26 -10.88
CA GLY A 188 -2.26 4.89 -12.27
C GLY A 188 -3.27 3.74 -12.31
N GLU A 189 -4.56 4.06 -12.41
CA GLU A 189 -5.61 3.04 -12.55
C GLU A 189 -5.55 2.44 -13.96
N THR A 190 -5.39 1.12 -14.04
CA THR A 190 -5.91 0.33 -15.16
C THR A 190 -7.43 0.17 -14.95
N PRO A 191 -8.26 0.25 -16.01
CA PRO A 191 -9.70 0.40 -15.84
C PRO A 191 -10.35 -0.93 -15.46
N ALA A 192 -10.53 -1.17 -14.16
CA ALA A 192 -11.59 -2.03 -13.65
C ALA A 192 -12.79 -1.14 -13.35
N ALA A 193 -13.92 -1.44 -14.01
CA ALA A 193 -15.14 -0.66 -13.97
C ALA A 193 -15.78 -0.67 -12.57
N GLU A 194 -15.37 0.24 -11.69
CA GLU A 194 -16.19 0.74 -10.59
C GLU A 194 -16.24 2.26 -10.69
N ALA A 195 -17.46 2.79 -10.74
CA ALA A 195 -17.75 4.20 -11.02
C ALA A 195 -17.17 5.10 -9.92
N THR A 196 -16.00 5.66 -10.19
CA THR A 196 -15.49 6.83 -9.48
C THR A 196 -16.29 8.05 -9.92
N ASP A 197 -16.77 8.79 -8.93
CA ASP A 197 -17.63 9.97 -9.08
C ASP A 197 -16.81 11.15 -9.63
N ASP A 198 -16.41 11.05 -10.90
CA ASP A 198 -15.59 12.07 -11.57
C ASP A 198 -16.45 13.33 -11.86
N PRO A 199 -16.08 14.51 -11.36
CA PRO A 199 -16.80 15.76 -11.61
C PRO A 199 -16.97 16.08 -13.11
N HIS A 200 -16.07 15.62 -13.98
CA HIS A 200 -16.21 15.76 -15.43
C HIS A 200 -17.32 14.87 -16.00
N THR A 201 -17.54 13.69 -15.41
CA THR A 201 -18.62 12.77 -15.78
C THR A 201 -19.98 13.35 -15.43
N HIS A 202 -20.12 13.97 -14.25
CA HIS A 202 -21.36 14.68 -13.85
C HIS A 202 -21.65 15.91 -14.71
N ALA A 203 -20.62 16.70 -15.05
CA ALA A 203 -20.76 17.87 -15.90
C ALA A 203 -21.16 17.48 -17.35
N PHE A 204 -20.57 16.43 -17.90
CA PHE A 204 -20.94 15.93 -19.22
C PHE A 204 -22.36 15.33 -19.24
N HIS A 205 -22.72 14.56 -18.23
CA HIS A 205 -24.06 13.99 -18.09
C HIS A 205 -25.14 15.09 -18.01
N GLY A 206 -24.88 16.15 -17.22
CA GLY A 206 -25.73 17.34 -17.16
C GLY A 206 -25.87 18.05 -18.52
N TYR A 207 -24.76 18.19 -19.25
CA TYR A 207 -24.75 18.78 -20.60
C TYR A 207 -25.55 17.94 -21.61
N VAL A 208 -25.38 16.62 -21.60
CA VAL A 208 -26.13 15.69 -22.47
C VAL A 208 -27.63 15.76 -22.16
N HIS A 209 -28.01 15.76 -20.87
CA HIS A 209 -29.41 15.92 -20.48
C HIS A 209 -30.00 17.26 -20.95
N GLN A 210 -29.26 18.36 -20.83
CA GLN A 210 -29.69 19.65 -21.31
C GLN A 210 -29.86 19.66 -22.83
N ALA A 211 -28.90 19.10 -23.58
CA ALA A 211 -28.94 19.04 -25.04
C ALA A 211 -30.10 18.16 -25.56
N LEU A 212 -30.38 17.03 -24.89
CA LEU A 212 -31.53 16.18 -25.19
C LEU A 212 -32.86 16.85 -24.82
N SER A 213 -32.91 17.63 -23.73
CA SER A 213 -34.12 18.38 -23.35
C SER A 213 -34.51 19.43 -24.40
N SER A 214 -33.53 20.10 -25.02
CA SER A 214 -33.76 21.03 -26.14
C SER A 214 -34.33 20.35 -27.38
N LEU A 215 -33.99 19.08 -27.59
CA LEU A 215 -34.51 18.25 -28.68
C LEU A 215 -35.97 17.84 -28.40
N THR A 216 -36.31 17.50 -27.15
CA THR A 216 -37.70 17.19 -26.76
C THR A 216 -38.65 18.39 -26.79
N MET A 217 -38.11 19.60 -26.76
CA MET A 217 -38.89 20.85 -26.86
C MET A 217 -39.00 21.39 -28.30
N ASP A 218 -38.62 20.61 -29.33
CA ASP A 218 -38.56 21.02 -30.74
C ASP A 218 -37.69 22.27 -31.02
N GLN A 219 -36.79 22.63 -30.09
CA GLN A 219 -35.94 23.81 -30.19
C GLN A 219 -34.66 23.57 -31.02
N ALA A 220 -34.33 22.32 -31.33
CA ALA A 220 -33.11 21.96 -32.05
C ALA A 220 -33.29 20.71 -32.92
N ALA A 221 -32.63 20.68 -34.08
CA ALA A 221 -32.57 19.51 -34.94
C ALA A 221 -31.66 18.43 -34.36
N VAL A 222 -32.04 17.16 -34.54
CA VAL A 222 -31.31 15.97 -34.04
C VAL A 222 -29.83 15.99 -34.42
N ALA A 223 -29.53 16.31 -35.69
CA ALA A 223 -28.15 16.39 -36.17
C ALA A 223 -27.34 17.50 -35.48
N GLY A 224 -27.98 18.62 -35.11
CA GLY A 224 -27.33 19.72 -34.40
C GLY A 224 -26.97 19.34 -32.97
N VAL A 225 -27.88 18.67 -32.26
CA VAL A 225 -27.66 18.17 -30.89
C VAL A 225 -26.58 17.09 -30.86
N ALA A 226 -26.61 16.14 -31.80
CA ALA A 226 -25.60 15.09 -31.91
C ALA A 226 -24.20 15.67 -32.17
N ASN A 227 -24.08 16.66 -33.06
CA ASN A 227 -22.82 17.35 -33.32
C ASN A 227 -22.34 18.14 -32.09
N SER A 228 -23.26 18.77 -31.36
CA SER A 228 -22.94 19.52 -30.12
C SER A 228 -22.41 18.60 -29.02
N ILE A 229 -23.06 17.45 -28.80
CA ILE A 229 -22.60 16.44 -27.83
C ILE A 229 -21.25 15.85 -28.25
N SER A 230 -21.07 15.52 -29.54
CA SER A 230 -19.81 14.97 -30.06
C SER A 230 -18.66 15.97 -29.92
N ALA A 231 -18.89 17.25 -30.20
CA ALA A 231 -17.90 18.31 -29.98
C ALA A 231 -17.53 18.44 -28.51
N LYS A 232 -18.52 18.44 -27.60
CA LYS A 232 -18.26 18.56 -26.16
C LYS A 232 -17.54 17.34 -25.60
N PHE A 233 -17.86 16.14 -26.08
CA PHE A 233 -17.14 14.93 -25.70
C PHE A 233 -15.67 14.97 -26.13
N LYS A 234 -15.38 15.41 -27.36
CA LYS A 234 -14.00 15.57 -27.86
C LYS A 234 -13.20 16.59 -27.05
N GLU A 235 -13.83 17.69 -26.65
CA GLU A 235 -13.22 18.72 -25.81
C GLU A 235 -12.79 18.13 -24.46
N ILE A 236 -13.71 17.46 -23.75
CA ILE A 236 -13.44 16.83 -22.46
C ILE A 236 -12.37 15.74 -22.58
N LEU A 237 -12.42 14.92 -23.63
CA LEU A 237 -11.43 13.86 -23.85
C LEU A 237 -10.03 14.45 -24.09
N THR A 238 -9.93 15.55 -24.83
CA THR A 238 -8.64 16.23 -25.07
C THR A 238 -8.09 16.83 -23.77
N GLU A 239 -8.95 17.43 -22.95
CA GLU A 239 -8.60 17.97 -21.64
C GLU A 239 -8.12 16.89 -20.66
N GLN A 240 -8.80 15.75 -20.60
CA GLN A 240 -8.39 14.62 -19.77
C GLN A 240 -7.05 14.02 -20.23
N VAL A 241 -6.87 13.85 -21.54
CA VAL A 241 -5.59 13.37 -22.10
C VAL A 241 -4.44 14.31 -21.73
N GLU A 242 -4.65 15.62 -21.82
CA GLU A 242 -3.63 16.60 -21.46
C GLU A 242 -3.35 16.62 -19.94
N THR A 243 -4.38 16.41 -19.12
CA THR A 243 -4.22 16.29 -17.66
C THR A 243 -3.37 15.08 -17.29
N VAL A 244 -3.69 13.90 -17.83
CA VAL A 244 -2.91 12.67 -17.64
C VAL A 244 -1.47 12.85 -18.14
N ARG A 245 -1.28 13.53 -19.28
CA ARG A 245 0.05 13.85 -19.82
C ARG A 245 0.85 14.73 -18.85
N GLN A 246 0.25 15.78 -18.31
CA GLN A 246 0.91 16.68 -17.35
C GLN A 246 1.23 15.99 -16.03
N GLU A 247 0.34 15.13 -15.53
CA GLU A 247 0.60 14.32 -14.34
C GLU A 247 1.74 13.33 -14.57
N GLY A 248 1.77 12.65 -15.72
CA GLY A 248 2.86 11.79 -16.13
C GLY A 248 4.20 12.54 -16.19
N GLU A 249 4.22 13.75 -16.78
CA GLU A 249 5.41 14.60 -16.80
C GLU A 249 5.85 15.02 -15.39
N ARG A 250 4.93 15.34 -14.47
CA ARG A 250 5.24 15.68 -13.08
C ARG A 250 5.83 14.49 -12.32
N LYS A 251 5.23 13.31 -12.45
CA LYS A 251 5.74 12.07 -11.84
C LYS A 251 7.14 11.75 -12.36
N ALA A 252 7.36 11.82 -13.67
CA ALA A 252 8.68 11.62 -14.28
C ALA A 252 9.75 12.61 -13.77
N ARG A 253 9.39 13.89 -13.57
CA ARG A 253 10.30 14.88 -12.97
C ARG A 253 10.62 14.57 -11.50
N ARG A 254 9.61 14.17 -10.71
CA ARG A 254 9.80 13.78 -9.31
C ARG A 254 10.72 12.57 -9.18
N LEU A 255 10.49 11.54 -9.98
CA LEU A 255 11.34 10.33 -10.01
C LEU A 255 12.78 10.65 -10.41
N ASN A 256 12.97 11.49 -11.44
CA ASN A 256 14.31 11.96 -11.80
C ASN A 256 15.00 12.74 -10.67
N THR A 257 14.24 13.54 -9.91
CA THR A 257 14.77 14.28 -8.75
C THR A 257 15.21 13.33 -7.64
N ILE A 258 14.41 12.29 -7.34
CA ILE A 258 14.74 11.26 -6.34
C ILE A 258 15.99 10.49 -6.78
N LYS A 259 16.05 10.07 -8.05
CA LYS A 259 17.22 9.39 -8.64
C LYS A 259 18.49 10.20 -8.43
N ASP A 260 18.46 11.49 -8.76
CA ASP A 260 19.62 12.38 -8.61
C ASP A 260 20.01 12.58 -7.15
N MET A 261 19.03 12.63 -6.24
CA MET A 261 19.28 12.72 -4.79
C MET A 261 19.96 11.46 -4.26
N VAL A 262 19.46 10.27 -4.60
CA VAL A 262 20.06 8.99 -4.19
C VAL A 262 21.50 8.87 -4.68
N LEU A 263 21.76 9.20 -5.94
CA LEU A 263 23.11 9.16 -6.51
C LEU A 263 24.09 10.11 -5.80
N ARG A 264 23.62 11.30 -5.39
CA ARG A 264 24.43 12.25 -4.61
C ARG A 264 24.72 11.76 -3.20
N GLU A 265 23.73 11.19 -2.51
CA GLU A 265 23.92 10.62 -1.16
C GLU A 265 24.92 9.45 -1.20
N LEU A 266 24.81 8.57 -2.19
CA LEU A 266 25.79 7.49 -2.39
C LEU A 266 27.20 8.04 -2.67
N GLU A 267 27.32 9.12 -3.46
CA GLU A 267 28.60 9.79 -3.70
C GLU A 267 29.18 10.39 -2.39
N ALA A 268 28.34 10.99 -1.54
CA ALA A 268 28.74 11.52 -0.25
C ALA A 268 29.30 10.43 0.70
N HIS A 269 28.81 9.20 0.53
CA HIS A 269 29.33 8.00 1.21
C HIS A 269 30.52 7.35 0.51
N GLN A 270 31.10 7.99 -0.51
CA GLN A 270 32.23 7.47 -1.30
C GLN A 270 31.91 6.18 -2.07
N LEU A 271 30.63 5.93 -2.36
CA LEU A 271 30.19 4.77 -3.11
C LEU A 271 30.03 5.13 -4.59
N ALA A 272 30.64 4.34 -5.47
CA ALA A 272 30.38 4.43 -6.91
C ALA A 272 29.01 3.84 -7.20
N ALA A 273 28.12 4.58 -7.87
CA ALA A 273 26.75 4.16 -8.08
C ALA A 273 26.29 4.34 -9.54
N LEU A 274 25.55 3.35 -10.02
CA LEU A 274 24.97 3.28 -11.37
C LEU A 274 23.52 2.80 -11.30
N VAL A 275 22.68 3.37 -12.15
CA VAL A 275 21.29 2.97 -12.37
C VAL A 275 21.20 2.38 -13.77
N CYS A 276 20.78 1.12 -13.88
CA CYS A 276 20.65 0.40 -15.13
C CYS A 276 19.22 -0.07 -15.37
N ASP A 277 18.83 -0.22 -16.63
CA ASP A 277 17.57 -0.89 -16.99
C ASP A 277 17.74 -2.41 -17.15
N SER A 278 16.64 -3.10 -17.46
CA SER A 278 16.57 -4.54 -17.71
C SER A 278 17.45 -5.01 -18.89
N ARG A 279 17.87 -4.08 -19.75
CA ARG A 279 18.70 -4.31 -20.93
C ARG A 279 20.16 -3.86 -20.72
N LEU A 280 20.52 -3.54 -19.48
CA LEU A 280 21.84 -3.08 -19.05
C LEU A 280 22.26 -1.74 -19.66
N ASN A 281 21.31 -0.92 -20.10
CA ASN A 281 21.59 0.47 -20.45
C ASN A 281 21.77 1.28 -19.17
N VAL A 282 22.83 2.08 -19.11
CA VAL A 282 23.13 2.93 -17.96
C VAL A 282 22.27 4.19 -18.08
N MET A 283 21.24 4.27 -17.24
CA MET A 283 20.31 5.40 -17.21
C MET A 283 20.88 6.60 -16.45
N ALA A 284 21.71 6.33 -15.44
CA ALA A 284 22.41 7.36 -14.67
C ALA A 284 23.58 6.75 -13.90
N ALA A 285 24.58 7.58 -13.59
CA ALA A 285 25.68 7.22 -12.70
C ALA A 285 26.17 8.48 -11.98
N ASN A 286 26.59 8.34 -10.72
CA ASN A 286 27.26 9.41 -9.98
C ASN A 286 28.69 9.59 -10.49
N ARG A 287 29.42 10.60 -9.98
CA ARG A 287 30.77 10.91 -10.48
C ARG A 287 31.72 9.73 -10.30
N LEU A 288 31.76 9.14 -9.11
CA LEU A 288 32.60 7.99 -8.79
C LEU A 288 32.28 6.76 -9.66
N GLY A 289 31.00 6.54 -9.93
CA GLY A 289 30.54 5.52 -10.87
C GLY A 289 31.09 5.75 -12.26
N ARG A 290 30.93 6.96 -12.81
CA ARG A 290 31.48 7.31 -14.14
C ARG A 290 33.00 7.23 -14.20
N ASP A 291 33.69 7.60 -13.14
CA ASP A 291 35.14 7.50 -13.07
C ASP A 291 35.60 6.03 -13.09
N LEU A 292 34.80 5.12 -12.51
CA LEU A 292 35.08 3.69 -12.43
C LEU A 292 34.70 2.91 -13.69
N ILE A 293 33.52 3.17 -14.26
CA ILE A 293 33.02 2.41 -15.43
C ILE A 293 33.20 3.14 -16.77
N GLY A 294 33.66 4.40 -16.73
CA GLY A 294 33.69 5.29 -17.87
C GLY A 294 32.33 5.92 -18.19
N ALA A 295 32.31 6.79 -19.19
CA ALA A 295 31.07 7.37 -19.73
C ALA A 295 30.40 6.37 -20.70
N VAL A 296 29.95 5.24 -20.17
CA VAL A 296 29.29 4.17 -20.95
C VAL A 296 27.77 4.30 -20.84
N ASP A 297 27.09 4.27 -21.98
CA ASP A 297 25.62 4.26 -22.06
C ASP A 297 25.04 2.85 -21.88
N LYS A 298 25.89 1.82 -21.98
CA LYS A 298 25.50 0.41 -21.87
C LYS A 298 26.66 -0.42 -21.33
N LEU A 299 26.37 -1.35 -20.41
CA LEU A 299 27.38 -2.27 -19.89
C LEU A 299 27.85 -3.23 -20.98
N GLU A 300 29.17 -3.45 -21.05
CA GLU A 300 29.75 -4.38 -22.01
C GLU A 300 29.37 -5.83 -21.70
N LYS A 301 29.08 -6.57 -22.77
CA LYS A 301 28.79 -8.00 -22.67
C LYS A 301 30.05 -8.76 -22.26
N GLY A 302 29.95 -9.57 -21.22
CA GLY A 302 31.04 -10.29 -20.58
C GLY A 302 31.72 -9.51 -19.47
N SER A 303 31.36 -8.24 -19.22
CA SER A 303 31.94 -7.45 -18.13
C SER A 303 31.64 -8.06 -16.76
N ALA A 304 32.49 -7.79 -15.77
CA ALA A 304 32.29 -8.27 -14.40
C ALA A 304 30.95 -7.77 -13.82
N LEU A 305 30.52 -6.56 -14.20
CA LEU A 305 29.22 -6.01 -13.81
C LEU A 305 28.04 -6.72 -14.47
N GLU A 306 28.09 -7.03 -15.77
CA GLU A 306 27.04 -7.83 -16.41
C GLU A 306 26.92 -9.20 -15.74
N GLN A 307 28.06 -9.88 -15.50
CA GLN A 307 28.07 -11.20 -14.86
C GLN A 307 27.49 -11.15 -13.44
N PHE A 308 27.81 -10.10 -12.68
CA PHE A 308 27.22 -9.86 -11.36
C PHE A 308 25.71 -9.66 -11.43
N ILE A 309 25.22 -8.80 -12.32
CA ILE A 309 23.77 -8.58 -12.50
C ILE A 309 23.07 -9.88 -12.90
N ALA A 310 23.65 -10.63 -13.84
CA ALA A 310 23.14 -11.91 -14.30
C ALA A 310 23.14 -12.99 -13.20
N SER A 311 23.99 -12.86 -12.17
CA SER A 311 24.02 -13.78 -11.03
C SER A 311 22.76 -13.69 -10.16
N GLY A 312 22.07 -12.55 -10.18
CA GLY A 312 20.91 -12.28 -9.32
C GLY A 312 21.25 -12.14 -7.82
N LEU A 313 22.53 -12.10 -7.45
CA LEU A 313 22.97 -11.93 -6.07
C LEU A 313 22.88 -10.47 -5.65
N GLU A 314 22.40 -10.20 -4.43
CA GLU A 314 22.35 -8.84 -3.87
C GLU A 314 23.74 -8.26 -3.59
N ARG A 315 24.75 -9.13 -3.39
CA ARG A 315 26.12 -8.72 -3.08
C ARG A 315 27.14 -9.72 -3.63
N GLN A 316 28.16 -9.23 -4.33
CA GLN A 316 29.26 -10.05 -4.83
C GLN A 316 30.57 -9.24 -4.90
N VAL A 317 31.70 -9.92 -4.68
CA VAL A 317 33.01 -9.34 -5.01
C VAL A 317 33.25 -9.50 -6.51
N ILE A 318 33.47 -8.39 -7.20
CA ILE A 318 33.77 -8.35 -8.63
C ILE A 318 35.15 -7.73 -8.87
N GLU A 319 35.77 -8.07 -9.99
CA GLU A 319 37.04 -7.47 -10.40
C GLU A 319 36.77 -6.34 -11.40
N LEU A 320 37.10 -5.11 -11.01
CA LEU A 320 36.99 -3.92 -11.85
C LEU A 320 38.34 -3.22 -11.90
N ASP A 321 38.81 -2.89 -13.10
CA ASP A 321 40.13 -2.31 -13.36
C ASP A 321 41.29 -3.06 -12.66
N GLY A 322 41.19 -4.39 -12.59
CA GLY A 322 42.19 -5.25 -11.95
C GLY A 322 42.22 -5.17 -10.42
N ALA A 323 41.21 -4.56 -9.79
CA ALA A 323 41.06 -4.51 -8.34
C ALA A 323 39.75 -5.21 -7.90
N PRO A 324 39.77 -6.00 -6.80
CA PRO A 324 38.56 -6.55 -6.23
C PRO A 324 37.74 -5.43 -5.57
N ARG A 325 36.45 -5.37 -5.91
CA ARG A 325 35.47 -4.41 -5.42
C ARG A 325 34.24 -5.14 -4.92
N VAL A 326 33.54 -4.59 -3.94
CA VAL A 326 32.29 -5.17 -3.46
C VAL A 326 31.14 -4.47 -4.15
N ALA A 327 30.40 -5.20 -4.99
CA ALA A 327 29.21 -4.69 -5.63
C ALA A 327 27.96 -5.12 -4.86
N HIS A 328 27.02 -4.20 -4.74
CA HIS A 328 25.70 -4.39 -4.15
C HIS A 328 24.64 -4.02 -5.18
N MET A 329 23.59 -4.83 -5.29
CA MET A 329 22.50 -4.63 -6.24
C MET A 329 21.16 -4.55 -5.50
N ILE A 330 20.40 -3.50 -5.78
CA ILE A 330 19.01 -3.34 -5.37
C ILE A 330 18.16 -3.39 -6.65
N LEU A 331 17.25 -4.36 -6.70
CA LEU A 331 16.31 -4.57 -7.78
C LEU A 331 15.01 -3.83 -7.47
N SER A 332 14.60 -2.93 -8.35
CA SER A 332 13.26 -2.36 -8.38
C SER A 332 12.53 -2.90 -9.60
N VAL A 333 11.44 -3.63 -9.38
CA VAL A 333 10.59 -4.16 -10.45
C VAL A 333 9.44 -3.18 -10.64
N GLU A 334 9.24 -2.67 -11.86
CA GLU A 334 8.07 -1.87 -12.18
C GLU A 334 6.90 -2.81 -12.57
N PRO A 335 5.78 -2.82 -11.80
CA PRO A 335 4.70 -3.80 -11.96
C PRO A 335 4.03 -3.78 -13.34
N VAL A 336 3.99 -2.60 -13.96
CA VAL A 336 3.18 -2.33 -15.15
C VAL A 336 3.93 -2.65 -16.43
N SER A 337 5.24 -2.44 -16.45
CA SER A 337 6.09 -2.60 -17.64
C SER A 337 6.88 -3.92 -17.65
N ASN A 338 6.96 -4.62 -16.50
CA ASN A 338 7.95 -5.68 -16.27
C ASN A 338 9.41 -5.22 -16.53
N ASP A 339 9.65 -3.92 -16.61
CA ASP A 339 11.00 -3.39 -16.74
C ASP A 339 11.63 -3.28 -15.34
N ASN A 340 12.76 -3.95 -15.19
CA ASN A 340 13.55 -3.90 -13.97
C ASN A 340 14.49 -2.71 -14.03
N VAL A 341 14.47 -1.88 -13.00
CA VAL A 341 15.48 -0.85 -12.76
C VAL A 341 16.41 -1.34 -11.65
N LEU A 342 17.70 -1.30 -11.94
CA LEU A 342 18.77 -1.82 -11.09
C LEU A 342 19.53 -0.63 -10.52
N LEU A 343 19.65 -0.55 -9.20
CA LEU A 343 20.62 0.33 -8.55
C LEU A 343 21.80 -0.51 -8.11
N ILE A 344 22.98 -0.19 -8.62
CA ILE A 344 24.23 -0.89 -8.31
C ILE A 344 25.15 0.09 -7.60
N SER A 345 25.60 -0.27 -6.39
CA SER A 345 26.61 0.48 -5.64
C SER A 345 27.88 -0.35 -5.46
N ILE A 346 29.04 0.27 -5.59
CA ILE A 346 30.35 -0.38 -5.62
C ILE A 346 31.25 0.30 -4.57
N GLU A 347 31.81 -0.53 -3.69
CA GLU A 347 32.78 -0.17 -2.64
C GLU A 347 34.22 -0.45 -3.11
#